data_AF-A0A7S0W9D7-F1
#
_entry.id   AF-A0A7S0W9D7-F1
#
_cell.length_a   1.000
_cell.length_b   1.000
_cell.length_c   1.000
_cell.angle_alpha   90.00
_cell.angle_beta   90.00
_cell.angle_gamma   90.00
#
_symmetry.space_group_name_H-M   'P 1'
#
loop_
_entity.id
_entity.type
_entity.pdbx_description
1 polymer ?
#
loop_
_entity_poly.entity_id
_entity_poly.type
_entity_poly.pdbx_seq_one_letter_code
_entity_poly.pdbx_strand_id
1 'polypeptide(L)'
;DPASGSAVFTVAPGGPAPANSTIVLSFVLRNPKAGQDSPLVEASGSGGVNMTAVAVSKGLGNAAPLLVADFTTRGVGQSTPSAGEDNTLSVTLQTRASLLAGTTVSIINLKGSQTSDPSLPITALANGTATSVFGDAAQWIQISG
;
A
#
# COMPACT_ATOMS: atom_id res chain seq x y z
N ASP A 1 -13.27 9.91 -12.08
CA ASP A 1 -12.47 10.56 -11.04
C ASP A 1 -12.83 10.09 -9.65
N PRO A 2 -11.86 9.98 -8.73
CA PRO A 2 -12.15 9.80 -7.31
C PRO A 2 -12.98 10.97 -6.78
N ALA A 3 -13.88 10.71 -5.83
CA ALA A 3 -14.70 11.75 -5.22
C ALA A 3 -13.82 12.70 -4.38
N SER A 4 -14.09 14.01 -4.47
CA SER A 4 -13.46 15.04 -3.64
C SER A 4 -14.35 15.44 -2.47
N GLY A 5 -13.76 15.92 -1.37
CA GLY A 5 -14.49 16.43 -0.22
C GLY A 5 -13.64 17.36 0.64
N SER A 6 -14.29 18.10 1.55
CA SER A 6 -13.62 18.97 2.52
C SER A 6 -14.18 18.73 3.92
N ALA A 7 -13.30 18.67 4.91
CA ALA A 7 -13.68 18.68 6.32
C ALA A 7 -13.59 20.12 6.83
N VAL A 8 -14.72 20.68 7.24
CA VAL A 8 -14.82 22.07 7.71
C VAL A 8 -15.04 22.09 9.21
N PHE A 9 -14.19 22.82 9.93
CA PHE A 9 -14.27 23.00 11.38
C PHE A 9 -14.48 24.48 11.71
N THR A 10 -15.41 24.77 12.61
CA THR A 10 -15.74 26.14 13.04
C THR A 10 -15.28 26.35 14.48
N VAL A 11 -14.58 27.44 14.74
CA VAL A 11 -14.16 27.81 16.11
C VAL A 11 -15.41 28.10 16.97
N ALA A 12 -15.48 27.48 18.14
CA ALA A 12 -16.63 27.64 19.04
C ALA A 12 -16.65 29.04 19.68
N PRO A 13 -17.82 29.64 19.94
CA PRO A 13 -17.95 30.99 20.51
C PRO A 13 -17.24 31.20 21.86
N GLY A 14 -17.04 30.14 22.66
CA GLY A 14 -16.49 30.21 24.01
C GLY A 14 -14.99 29.92 24.14
N GLY A 15 -14.27 29.74 23.04
CA GLY A 15 -12.86 29.35 23.10
C GLY A 15 -12.11 29.68 21.82
N PRO A 16 -11.83 30.97 21.54
CA PRO A 16 -10.89 31.30 20.48
C PRO A 16 -9.54 30.66 20.83
N ALA A 17 -8.98 29.89 19.90
CA ALA A 17 -7.63 29.39 20.05
C ALA A 17 -6.67 30.58 20.16
N PRO A 18 -5.86 30.70 21.21
CA PRO A 18 -4.90 31.79 21.32
C PRO A 18 -3.92 31.74 20.13
N ALA A 19 -3.46 32.91 19.69
CA ALA A 19 -2.40 32.99 18.70
C ALA A 19 -1.18 32.17 19.14
N ASN A 20 -0.49 31.54 18.17
CA ASN A 20 0.70 30.70 18.41
C ASN A 20 0.45 29.46 19.29
N SER A 21 -0.79 29.02 19.45
CA SER A 21 -1.12 27.75 20.11
C SER A 21 -1.28 26.62 19.09
N THR A 22 -0.76 25.44 19.41
CA THR A 22 -0.94 24.24 18.59
C THR A 22 -2.35 23.67 18.79
N ILE A 23 -3.04 23.41 17.67
CA ILE A 23 -4.33 22.71 17.65
C ILE A 23 -4.09 21.33 17.04
N VAL A 24 -4.47 20.27 17.76
CA VAL A 24 -4.40 18.88 17.29
C VAL A 24 -5.80 18.29 17.28
N LEU A 25 -6.23 17.76 16.13
CA LEU A 25 -7.55 17.17 15.96
C LEU A 25 -7.46 15.89 15.13
N SER A 26 -8.50 15.06 15.22
CA SER A 26 -8.62 13.82 14.44
C SER A 26 -10.06 13.62 13.99
N PHE A 27 -10.23 13.08 12.80
CA PHE A 27 -11.52 12.67 12.25
C PHE A 27 -11.33 11.45 11.35
N VAL A 28 -12.41 10.72 11.09
CA VAL A 28 -12.35 9.49 10.30
C VAL A 28 -12.78 9.77 8.87
N LEU A 29 -11.95 9.35 7.91
CA LEU A 29 -12.31 9.24 6.50
C LEU A 29 -12.17 7.79 6.06
N ARG A 30 -12.98 7.39 5.09
CA ARG A 30 -12.82 6.11 4.39
C ARG A 30 -11.96 6.33 3.15
N ASN A 31 -10.90 5.53 3.04
CA ASN A 31 -10.05 5.50 1.86
C ASN A 31 -10.81 5.03 0.60
N PRO A 32 -10.39 5.44 -0.61
CA PRO A 32 -10.95 4.90 -1.84
C PRO A 32 -10.68 3.39 -1.95
N LYS A 33 -11.50 2.70 -2.75
CA LYS A 33 -11.35 1.25 -2.97
C LYS A 33 -10.16 0.91 -3.88
N ALA A 34 -9.84 1.80 -4.81
CA ALA A 34 -8.73 1.61 -5.74
C ALA A 34 -7.43 2.11 -5.12
N GLY A 35 -6.32 1.52 -5.57
CA GLY A 35 -4.99 2.03 -5.25
C GLY A 35 -4.85 3.49 -5.64
N GLN A 36 -4.21 4.28 -4.77
CA GLN A 36 -4.11 5.73 -4.95
C GLN A 36 -2.85 6.26 -4.30
N ASP A 37 -2.12 7.14 -4.99
CA ASP A 37 -1.07 7.95 -4.37
C ASP A 37 -1.68 8.96 -3.40
N SER A 38 -0.93 9.37 -2.38
CA SER A 38 -1.43 10.39 -1.45
C SER A 38 -1.69 11.72 -2.19
N PRO A 39 -2.96 12.18 -2.27
CA PRO A 39 -3.31 13.38 -3.03
C PRO A 39 -2.76 14.63 -2.36
N LEU A 40 -2.73 15.76 -3.08
CA LEU A 40 -2.48 17.07 -2.45
C LEU A 40 -3.54 17.31 -1.36
N VAL A 41 -3.09 17.76 -0.18
CA VAL A 41 -3.97 18.15 0.92
C VAL A 41 -3.59 19.57 1.30
N GLU A 42 -4.59 20.43 1.41
CA GLU A 42 -4.41 21.84 1.69
C GLU A 42 -5.30 22.27 2.86
N ALA A 43 -4.84 23.26 3.61
CA ALA A 43 -5.61 23.93 4.63
C ALA A 43 -5.80 25.40 4.26
N SER A 44 -6.98 25.94 4.52
CA SER A 44 -7.34 27.34 4.35
C SER A 44 -8.29 27.76 5.46
N GLY A 45 -8.49 29.07 5.63
CA GLY A 45 -9.38 29.63 6.64
C GLY A 45 -10.21 30.76 6.06
N SER A 46 -11.45 30.88 6.50
CA SER A 46 -12.35 31.97 6.10
C SER A 46 -13.29 32.36 7.24
N GLY A 47 -13.88 33.55 7.15
CA GLY A 47 -14.82 34.08 8.15
C GLY A 47 -14.12 35.03 9.11
N GLY A 48 -14.01 34.65 10.39
CA GLY A 48 -13.40 35.50 11.43
C GLY A 48 -11.93 35.83 11.19
N VAL A 49 -11.19 34.94 10.52
CA VAL A 49 -9.82 35.15 10.03
C VAL A 49 -9.70 34.49 8.66
N ASN A 50 -9.18 35.21 7.66
CA ASN A 50 -8.98 34.70 6.30
C ASN A 50 -7.54 34.25 6.09
N MET A 51 -7.35 33.05 5.54
CA MET A 51 -6.06 32.47 5.22
C MET A 51 -6.13 31.82 3.84
N THR A 52 -5.14 32.10 2.98
CA THR A 52 -5.01 31.43 1.68
C THR A 52 -4.69 29.96 1.84
N ALA A 53 -5.08 29.14 0.86
CA ALA A 53 -4.75 27.72 0.85
C ALA A 53 -3.24 27.50 0.87
N VAL A 54 -2.80 26.55 1.69
CA VAL A 54 -1.41 26.10 1.77
C VAL A 54 -1.37 24.58 1.89
N ALA A 55 -0.42 23.96 1.18
CA ALA A 55 -0.17 22.53 1.28
C ALA A 55 0.24 22.15 2.70
N VAL A 56 -0.39 21.13 3.26
CA VAL A 56 -0.03 20.63 4.60
C VAL A 56 1.13 19.63 4.51
N SER A 57 1.92 19.56 5.58
CA SER A 57 2.90 18.50 5.76
C SER A 57 2.19 17.15 5.89
N LYS A 58 2.68 16.13 5.17
CA LYS A 58 2.10 14.79 5.17
C LYS A 58 2.92 13.84 6.05
N GLY A 59 2.26 12.80 6.58
CA GLY A 59 2.97 11.64 7.10
C GLY A 59 3.81 10.96 6.01
N LEU A 60 4.91 10.33 6.40
CA LEU A 60 5.80 9.61 5.49
C LEU A 60 5.29 8.20 5.19
N GLY A 61 5.60 7.67 4.01
CA GLY A 61 5.27 6.30 3.61
C GLY A 61 3.79 5.98 3.80
N ASN A 62 3.51 4.90 4.53
CA ASN A 62 2.14 4.41 4.77
C ASN A 62 1.28 5.36 5.63
N ALA A 63 1.88 6.37 6.28
CA ALA A 63 1.15 7.39 7.04
C ALA A 63 0.70 8.58 6.17
N ALA A 64 1.06 8.61 4.89
CA ALA A 64 0.61 9.66 3.98
C ALA A 64 -0.92 9.61 3.81
N PRO A 65 -1.63 10.75 3.89
CA PRO A 65 -3.09 10.77 3.92
C PRO A 65 -3.68 10.20 2.62
N LEU A 66 -4.71 9.37 2.75
CA LEU A 66 -5.44 8.75 1.64
C LEU A 66 -4.57 7.94 0.65
N LEU A 67 -3.34 7.56 1.03
CA LEU A 67 -2.56 6.56 0.31
C LEU A 67 -3.29 5.22 0.39
N VAL A 68 -3.46 4.55 -0.75
CA VAL A 68 -4.05 3.21 -0.81
C VAL A 68 -3.10 2.27 -1.54
N ALA A 69 -2.72 1.20 -0.83
CA ALA A 69 -1.85 0.17 -1.34
C ALA A 69 -2.47 -0.56 -2.55
N ASP A 70 -1.62 -0.90 -3.52
CA ASP A 70 -1.90 -1.85 -4.60
C ASP A 70 -0.58 -2.36 -5.18
N PHE A 71 -0.67 -3.17 -6.25
CA PHE A 71 0.45 -3.54 -7.10
C PHE A 71 0.56 -2.59 -8.29
N THR A 72 1.62 -1.80 -8.33
CA THR A 72 1.95 -0.92 -9.46
C THR A 72 2.67 -1.67 -10.57
N THR A 73 3.44 -2.70 -10.22
CA THR A 73 4.05 -3.65 -11.17
C THR A 73 3.63 -5.08 -10.82
N ARG A 74 3.29 -5.85 -11.86
CA ARG A 74 2.85 -7.25 -11.75
C ARG A 74 3.33 -8.06 -12.95
N GLY A 75 4.34 -8.88 -12.74
CA GLY A 75 4.91 -9.75 -13.77
C GLY A 75 5.18 -11.15 -13.22
N VAL A 76 4.87 -12.16 -14.02
CA VAL A 76 5.22 -13.56 -13.76
C VAL A 76 5.75 -14.17 -15.05
N GLY A 77 6.92 -14.80 -14.99
CA GLY A 77 7.53 -15.57 -16.06
C GLY A 77 7.84 -16.99 -15.62
N GLN A 78 8.23 -17.84 -16.57
CA GLN A 78 8.56 -19.24 -16.32
C GLN A 78 9.85 -19.65 -17.07
N SER A 79 10.52 -20.71 -16.63
CA SER A 79 11.72 -21.23 -17.30
C SER A 79 11.43 -22.32 -18.33
N THR A 80 10.47 -23.22 -18.05
CA THR A 80 10.34 -24.50 -18.76
C THR A 80 8.87 -24.81 -19.07
N PRO A 81 8.46 -24.84 -20.35
CA PRO A 81 7.10 -25.19 -20.76
C PRO A 81 6.94 -26.66 -21.18
N SER A 82 7.79 -27.56 -20.68
CA SER A 82 7.78 -29.00 -21.02
C SER A 82 6.96 -29.81 -20.02
N ALA A 83 6.25 -30.84 -20.49
CA ALA A 83 5.45 -31.70 -19.62
C ALA A 83 6.32 -32.55 -18.69
N GLY A 84 5.96 -32.59 -17.40
CA GLY A 84 6.65 -33.41 -16.39
C GLY A 84 8.01 -32.88 -15.94
N GLU A 85 8.46 -31.74 -16.48
CA GLU A 85 9.74 -31.11 -16.14
C GLU A 85 9.56 -30.03 -15.07
N ASP A 86 10.63 -29.77 -14.32
CA ASP A 86 10.68 -28.68 -13.36
C ASP A 86 10.60 -27.31 -14.06
N ASN A 87 9.76 -26.45 -13.52
CA ASN A 87 9.50 -25.12 -14.05
C ASN A 87 9.61 -24.07 -12.95
N THR A 88 10.61 -23.18 -13.08
CA THR A 88 10.82 -22.10 -12.11
C THR A 88 9.98 -20.88 -12.50
N LEU A 89 9.12 -20.43 -11.58
CA LEU A 89 8.38 -19.17 -11.75
C LEU A 89 9.20 -17.98 -11.25
N SER A 90 9.33 -16.96 -12.09
CA SER A 90 9.99 -15.69 -11.76
C SER A 90 8.94 -14.61 -11.57
N VAL A 91 8.85 -14.03 -10.37
CA VAL A 91 7.82 -13.04 -10.01
C VAL A 91 8.44 -11.67 -9.79
N THR A 92 7.89 -10.65 -10.46
CA THR A 92 8.29 -9.24 -10.30
C THR A 92 7.09 -8.42 -9.82
N LEU A 93 7.20 -7.84 -8.63
CA LEU A 93 6.16 -7.01 -8.02
C LEU A 93 6.73 -5.66 -7.59
N GLN A 94 5.90 -4.64 -7.68
CA GLN A 94 6.12 -3.36 -7.01
C GLN A 94 4.81 -2.94 -6.37
N THR A 95 4.88 -2.42 -5.15
CA THR A 95 3.72 -1.96 -4.40
C THR A 95 3.76 -0.46 -4.18
N ARG A 96 2.59 0.18 -4.19
CA ARG A 96 2.49 1.62 -3.92
C ARG A 96 2.80 1.96 -2.45
N ALA A 97 2.41 1.08 -1.54
CA ALA A 97 2.70 1.21 -0.11
C ALA A 97 3.84 0.28 0.30
N SER A 98 4.54 0.63 1.38
CA SER A 98 5.54 -0.23 1.98
C SER A 98 4.89 -1.47 2.58
N LEU A 99 5.47 -2.65 2.32
CA LEU A 99 5.09 -3.89 2.98
C LEU A 99 5.70 -3.89 4.38
N LEU A 100 4.85 -3.99 5.40
CA LEU A 100 5.26 -4.06 6.80
C LEU A 100 5.46 -5.52 7.21
N ALA A 101 6.22 -5.76 8.28
CA ALA A 101 6.38 -7.10 8.84
C ALA A 101 5.01 -7.76 9.09
N GLY A 102 4.88 -9.02 8.66
CA GLY A 102 3.61 -9.75 8.71
C GLY A 102 2.69 -9.55 7.50
N THR A 103 3.08 -8.75 6.50
CA THR A 103 2.35 -8.66 5.23
C THR A 103 2.54 -9.94 4.42
N THR A 104 1.44 -10.61 4.08
CA THR A 104 1.46 -11.78 3.18
C THR A 104 1.11 -11.36 1.75
N VAL A 105 1.88 -11.84 0.78
CA VAL A 105 1.58 -11.72 -0.65
C VAL A 105 1.35 -13.12 -1.20
N SER A 106 0.19 -13.34 -1.83
CA SER A 106 -0.19 -14.65 -2.37
C SER A 106 -0.21 -14.63 -3.89
N ILE A 107 0.46 -15.59 -4.51
CA ILE A 107 0.32 -15.93 -5.93
C ILE A 107 -0.60 -17.13 -6.03
N ILE A 108 -1.83 -16.90 -6.47
CA ILE A 108 -2.89 -17.90 -6.48
C ILE A 108 -3.23 -18.35 -7.91
N ASN A 109 -4.09 -19.36 -8.03
CA ASN A 109 -4.52 -19.93 -9.31
C ASN A 109 -3.38 -20.57 -10.14
N LEU A 110 -2.33 -21.05 -9.48
CA LEU A 110 -1.28 -21.87 -10.09
C LEU A 110 -1.75 -23.33 -10.31
N LYS A 111 -2.84 -23.46 -11.09
CA LYS A 111 -3.52 -24.74 -11.36
C LYS A 111 -2.67 -25.67 -12.21
N GLY A 112 -2.72 -26.97 -11.91
CA GLY A 112 -2.03 -28.01 -12.66
C GLY A 112 -0.59 -28.27 -12.21
N SER A 113 -0.12 -27.56 -11.18
CA SER A 113 1.15 -27.89 -10.52
C SER A 113 1.08 -29.28 -9.88
N GLN A 114 2.13 -30.07 -10.06
CA GLN A 114 2.34 -31.36 -9.40
C GLN A 114 3.23 -31.24 -8.15
N THR A 115 3.57 -30.01 -7.73
CA THR A 115 4.41 -29.75 -6.55
C THR A 115 3.72 -30.20 -5.27
N SER A 116 4.36 -31.13 -4.55
CA SER A 116 3.92 -31.64 -3.24
C SER A 116 4.66 -31.01 -2.05
N ASP A 117 5.80 -30.37 -2.29
CA ASP A 117 6.60 -29.75 -1.24
C ASP A 117 5.84 -28.56 -0.63
N PRO A 118 5.55 -28.55 0.70
CA PRO A 118 4.88 -27.44 1.36
C PRO A 118 5.76 -26.20 1.57
N SER A 119 7.07 -26.28 1.29
CA SER A 119 8.02 -25.18 1.46
C SER A 119 8.89 -25.01 0.21
N LEU A 120 8.72 -23.89 -0.50
CA LEU A 120 9.43 -23.62 -1.74
C LEU A 120 10.55 -22.61 -1.48
N PRO A 121 11.83 -22.95 -1.74
CA PRO A 121 12.92 -22.01 -1.59
C PRO A 121 12.73 -20.76 -2.45
N ILE A 122 12.92 -19.58 -1.86
CA ILE A 122 12.93 -18.30 -2.56
C ILE A 122 14.36 -17.96 -2.93
N THR A 123 14.64 -17.87 -4.22
CA THR A 123 15.92 -17.38 -4.73
C THR A 123 15.74 -15.96 -5.26
N ALA A 124 16.61 -15.04 -4.83
CA ALA A 124 16.66 -13.71 -5.41
C ALA A 124 17.22 -13.78 -6.83
N LEU A 125 16.46 -13.29 -7.81
CA LEU A 125 16.97 -13.05 -9.17
C LEU A 125 17.94 -11.87 -9.15
N ALA A 126 18.77 -11.72 -10.20
CA ALA A 126 19.72 -10.61 -10.29
C ALA A 126 19.01 -9.25 -10.06
N ASN A 127 19.56 -8.44 -9.13
CA ASN A 127 19.00 -7.17 -8.65
C ASN A 127 17.68 -7.28 -7.83
N GLY A 128 17.23 -8.47 -7.46
CA GLY A 128 16.07 -8.68 -6.61
C GLY A 128 16.41 -8.63 -5.12
N THR A 129 15.48 -8.10 -4.30
CA THR A 129 15.59 -8.03 -2.84
C THR A 129 14.74 -9.08 -2.12
N ALA A 130 14.24 -10.09 -2.85
CA ALA A 130 13.19 -11.01 -2.40
C ALA A 130 13.49 -11.65 -1.04
N THR A 131 14.71 -12.16 -0.81
CA THR A 131 15.06 -12.85 0.45
C THR A 131 15.13 -11.91 1.65
N SER A 132 15.50 -10.65 1.44
CA SER A 132 15.49 -9.63 2.51
C SER A 132 14.08 -9.17 2.91
N VAL A 133 13.09 -9.36 2.02
CA VAL A 133 11.69 -8.91 2.23
C VAL A 133 10.80 -10.06 2.69
N PHE A 134 10.91 -11.24 2.08
CA PHE A 134 10.01 -12.37 2.28
C PHE A 134 10.66 -13.58 2.98
N GLY A 135 11.96 -13.52 3.27
CA GLY A 135 12.72 -14.66 3.78
C GLY A 135 13.17 -15.62 2.68
N ASP A 136 13.66 -16.78 3.08
CA ASP A 136 14.30 -17.76 2.21
C ASP A 136 13.36 -18.86 1.67
N ALA A 137 12.10 -18.90 2.12
CA ALA A 137 11.12 -19.86 1.65
C ALA A 137 9.68 -19.30 1.61
N ALA A 138 8.92 -19.74 0.62
CA ALA A 138 7.49 -19.53 0.51
C ALA A 138 6.73 -20.75 1.06
N GLN A 139 5.60 -20.51 1.72
CA GLN A 139 4.68 -21.57 2.07
C GLN A 139 3.85 -21.96 0.84
N TRP A 140 3.93 -23.22 0.41
CA TRP A 140 3.09 -23.78 -0.62
C TRP A 140 1.84 -24.40 -0.01
N ILE A 141 0.68 -23.96 -0.47
CA ILE A 141 -0.62 -24.47 -0.04
C ILE A 141 -1.29 -25.08 -1.26
N GLN A 142 -1.15 -26.40 -1.41
CA GLN A 142 -1.86 -27.15 -2.43
C GLN A 142 -3.29 -27.40 -1.94
N ILE A 143 -4.26 -26.75 -2.56
CA ILE A 143 -5.66 -27.11 -2.40
C ILE A 143 -5.91 -28.26 -3.38
N SER A 144 -6.30 -29.43 -2.89
CA SER A 144 -6.64 -30.58 -3.75
C SER A 144 -7.62 -30.14 -4.83
N GLY A 145 -7.33 -30.48 -6.08
CA GLY A 145 -8.27 -30.36 -7.19
C GLY A 145 -9.37 -31.41 -7.10
#